data_AF-A0A838U3A4-F1
#
_entry.id   AF-A0A838U3A4-F1
#
_cell.length_a   1.000
_cell.length_b   1.000
_cell.length_c   1.000
_cell.angle_alpha   90.00
_cell.angle_beta   90.00
_cell.angle_gamma   90.00
#
_symmetry.space_group_name_H-M   'P 1'
#
loop_
_entity.id
_entity.type
_entity.pdbx_description
1 polymer ?
#
loop_
_entity_poly.entity_id
_entity_poly.type
_entity_poly.pdbx_seq_one_letter_code
_entity_poly.pdbx_strand_id
1 'polypeptide(L)'
;NGGIIVSMLEQPNKELMEQFGVKAMFQFTQVNKERLIKLAQWVDQNSIKVHVDRTFSIDEAAKALDYVKDVHPRGKVVLEI
;
A
#
# COMPACT_ATOMS: atom_id res chain seq x y z
N ASN A 1 21.68 -16.77 -8.70
CA ASN A 1 21.20 -15.50 -8.08
C ASN A 1 19.72 -15.63 -7.79
N GLY A 2 19.33 -15.86 -6.53
CA GLY A 2 17.93 -16.06 -6.15
C GLY A 2 17.22 -14.73 -5.90
N GLY A 3 16.30 -14.36 -6.79
CA GLY A 3 15.44 -13.19 -6.63
C GLY A 3 14.21 -13.49 -5.76
N ILE A 4 13.50 -12.44 -5.36
CA ILE A 4 12.19 -12.53 -4.70
C ILE A 4 11.13 -11.79 -5.52
N ILE A 5 9.99 -12.44 -5.75
CA ILE A 5 8.78 -11.82 -6.30
C ILE A 5 7.79 -11.66 -5.16
N VAL A 6 7.38 -10.42 -4.92
CA VAL A 6 6.29 -10.08 -3.99
C VAL A 6 5.14 -9.52 -4.81
N SER A 7 4.00 -10.18 -4.79
CA SER A 7 2.80 -9.76 -5.51
C SER A 7 1.72 -9.30 -4.52
N MET A 8 1.07 -8.17 -4.82
CA MET A 8 -0.15 -7.75 -4.12
C MET A 8 -1.41 -7.96 -4.97
N LEU A 9 -1.27 -8.38 -6.23
CA LEU A 9 -2.36 -8.57 -7.17
C LEU A 9 -2.97 -9.97 -7.06
N GLU A 10 -2.12 -10.99 -7.21
CA GLU A 10 -2.51 -12.40 -7.15
C GLU A 10 -1.37 -13.29 -6.65
N GLN A 11 -1.69 -14.54 -6.29
CA GLN A 11 -0.71 -15.52 -5.87
C GLN A 11 0.24 -15.87 -7.03
N PRO A 12 1.58 -15.77 -6.86
CA PRO A 12 2.51 -16.14 -7.93
C PRO A 12 2.43 -17.63 -8.29
N ASN A 13 2.59 -17.95 -9.57
CA ASN A 13 2.62 -19.34 -10.06
C ASN A 13 3.78 -20.12 -9.43
N LYS A 14 3.47 -21.12 -8.59
CA LYS A 14 4.46 -21.80 -7.77
C LYS A 14 5.47 -22.59 -8.62
N GLU A 15 5.01 -23.32 -9.62
CA GLU A 15 5.82 -24.19 -10.47
C GLU A 15 6.89 -23.38 -11.22
N LEU A 16 6.50 -22.21 -11.75
CA LEU A 16 7.41 -21.30 -12.45
C LEU A 16 8.46 -20.73 -11.49
N MET A 17 8.06 -20.35 -10.27
CA MET A 17 8.99 -19.80 -9.28
C MET A 17 10.05 -20.83 -8.88
N GLU A 18 9.64 -22.09 -8.69
CA GLU A 18 10.56 -23.20 -8.41
C GLU A 18 11.51 -23.48 -9.57
N GLN A 19 11.00 -23.52 -10.81
CA GLN A 19 11.81 -23.73 -12.03
C GLN A 19 12.96 -22.73 -12.14
N PHE A 20 12.72 -21.46 -11.77
CA PHE A 20 13.72 -20.40 -11.87
C PHE A 20 14.48 -20.15 -10.54
N GLY A 21 14.22 -20.92 -9.49
CA GLY A 21 14.85 -20.73 -8.17
C GLY A 21 14.52 -19.38 -7.52
N VAL A 22 13.31 -18.86 -7.78
CA VAL A 22 12.81 -17.58 -7.29
C VAL A 22 11.95 -17.80 -6.05
N LYS A 23 12.15 -16.98 -5.01
CA LYS A 23 11.24 -16.95 -3.85
C LYS A 23 10.00 -16.16 -4.21
N ALA A 24 8.81 -16.66 -3.88
CA ALA A 24 7.56 -15.96 -4.15
C ALA A 24 6.73 -15.75 -2.89
N MET A 25 6.15 -14.56 -2.77
CA MET A 25 5.24 -14.20 -1.70
C MET A 25 4.03 -13.45 -2.25
N PHE A 26 2.85 -13.86 -1.82
CA PHE A 26 1.64 -13.06 -1.97
C PHE A 26 1.47 -12.21 -0.72
N GLN A 27 1.43 -10.89 -0.90
CA GLN A 27 1.28 -9.93 0.17
C GLN A 27 -0.09 -9.26 0.08
N PHE A 28 -0.88 -9.40 1.13
CA PHE A 28 -2.16 -8.72 1.27
C PHE A 28 -2.20 -7.94 2.58
N THR A 29 -2.86 -6.78 2.54
CA THR A 29 -3.04 -5.95 3.74
C THR A 29 -4.05 -6.62 4.67
N GLN A 30 -3.61 -7.03 5.85
CA GLN A 30 -4.50 -7.49 6.91
C GLN A 30 -4.88 -6.33 7.80
N VAL A 31 -6.13 -5.90 7.70
CA VAL A 31 -6.72 -4.85 8.55
C VAL A 31 -7.36 -5.52 9.76
N ASN A 32 -6.57 -5.77 10.80
CA ASN A 32 -7.04 -6.39 12.05
C ASN A 32 -6.60 -5.58 13.28
N LYS A 33 -7.26 -5.83 14.42
CA LYS A 33 -7.06 -5.08 15.67
C LYS A 33 -5.59 -5.04 16.11
N GLU A 34 -4.93 -6.19 16.14
CA GLU A 34 -3.54 -6.30 16.59
C GLU A 34 -2.60 -5.44 15.74
N ARG A 35 -2.72 -5.53 14.41
CA ARG A 35 -1.89 -4.77 13.48
C ARG A 35 -2.17 -3.27 13.55
N LEU A 36 -3.44 -2.87 13.70
CA LEU A 36 -3.80 -1.45 13.83
C LEU A 36 -3.31 -0.84 15.15
N ILE A 37 -3.35 -1.58 16.26
CA ILE A 37 -2.76 -1.12 17.54
C ILE A 37 -1.26 -0.88 17.37
N LYS A 38 -0.55 -1.83 16.74
CA LYS A 38 0.89 -1.68 16.51
C LYS A 38 1.21 -0.50 15.58
N LEU A 39 0.40 -0.30 14.54
CA LEU A 39 0.54 0.84 13.64
C LEU A 39 0.35 2.17 14.39
N ALA A 40 -0.66 2.28 15.25
CA ALA A 40 -0.90 3.48 16.07
C ALA A 40 0.30 3.77 16.99
N GLN A 41 0.83 2.76 17.67
CA GLN A 41 2.04 2.91 18.49
C GLN A 41 3.22 3.47 17.70
N TRP A 42 3.42 3.03 16.45
CA TRP A 42 4.47 3.57 15.60
C TRP A 42 4.22 5.01 15.15
N VAL A 43 2.96 5.42 14.96
CA VAL A 43 2.58 6.82 14.72
C VAL A 43 2.94 7.65 15.95
N ASP A 44 2.50 7.25 17.14
CA ASP A 44 2.71 7.98 18.40
C ASP A 44 4.20 8.14 18.74
N GLN A 45 5.00 7.12 18.42
CA GLN A 45 6.45 7.15 18.59
C GLN A 45 7.19 7.95 17.50
N ASN A 46 6.47 8.49 16.52
CA ASN A 46 7.04 9.14 15.34
C ASN A 46 8.02 8.23 14.56
N SER A 47 7.76 6.91 14.60
CA SER A 47 8.57 5.86 13.97
C SER A 47 8.18 5.63 12.50
N ILE A 48 7.11 6.26 12.01
CA ILE A 48 6.69 6.21 10.62
C ILE A 48 6.48 7.62 10.06
N LYS A 49 6.82 7.80 8.79
CA LYS A 49 6.54 9.01 8.04
C LYS A 49 5.32 8.80 7.14
N VAL A 50 4.26 9.56 7.37
CA VAL A 50 3.11 9.61 6.45
C VAL A 50 3.47 10.48 5.26
N HIS A 51 3.40 9.91 4.06
CA HIS A 51 3.57 10.65 2.82
C HIS A 51 2.19 11.06 2.30
N VAL A 52 1.87 12.35 2.37
CA VAL A 52 0.69 12.93 1.73
C VAL A 52 1.14 13.48 0.38
N ASP A 53 0.45 13.05 -0.68
CA ASP A 53 0.72 13.51 -2.05
C ASP A 53 -0.06 14.81 -2.33
N ARG A 54 -1.36 14.82 -1.98
CA ARG A 54 -2.24 15.96 -2.17
C ARG A 54 -3.39 15.95 -1.17
N THR A 55 -3.80 17.13 -0.74
CA THR A 55 -5.04 17.37 0.02
C THR A 55 -6.02 18.10 -0.88
N PHE A 56 -7.29 17.69 -0.85
CA PHE A 56 -8.41 18.35 -1.51
C PHE A 56 -9.45 18.74 -0.46
N SER A 57 -10.22 19.78 -0.73
CA SER A 57 -11.45 20.03 0.05
C SER A 57 -12.46 18.90 -0.19
N ILE A 58 -13.33 18.64 0.79
CA ILE A 58 -14.43 17.70 0.67
C ILE A 58 -15.35 18.03 -0.53
N ASP A 59 -15.51 19.31 -0.86
CA ASP A 59 -16.29 19.76 -2.05
C ASP A 59 -15.62 19.35 -3.37
N GLU A 60 -14.35 18.95 -3.34
CA GLU A 60 -13.56 18.51 -4.48
C GLU A 60 -13.37 16.99 -4.54
N ALA A 61 -14.16 16.21 -3.77
CA ALA A 61 -14.03 14.75 -3.71
C ALA A 61 -14.04 14.06 -5.08
N ALA A 62 -14.83 14.56 -6.05
CA ALA A 62 -14.83 14.05 -7.41
C ALA A 62 -13.46 14.24 -8.10
N LYS A 63 -12.85 15.42 -7.98
CA LYS A 63 -11.51 15.71 -8.53
C LYS A 63 -10.43 14.86 -7.85
N ALA A 64 -10.56 14.64 -6.54
CA ALA A 64 -9.64 13.77 -5.81
C ALA A 64 -9.69 12.32 -6.32
N LEU A 65 -10.89 11.81 -6.65
CA LEU A 65 -11.08 10.48 -7.21
C LEU A 65 -10.45 10.36 -8.61
N ASP A 66 -10.71 11.33 -9.48
CA ASP A 66 -10.10 11.39 -10.82
C ASP A 66 -8.57 11.42 -10.72
N TYR A 67 -8.03 12.21 -9.80
CA TYR A 67 -6.60 12.29 -9.55
C TYR A 67 -5.99 10.95 -9.12
N VAL A 68 -6.63 10.21 -8.21
CA VAL A 68 -6.16 8.88 -7.78
C VAL A 68 -6.16 7.89 -8.94
N LYS A 69 -7.19 7.94 -9.79
CA LYS A 69 -7.36 7.03 -10.92
C LYS A 69 -6.33 7.27 -12.01
N ASP A 70 -6.12 8.53 -12.39
CA ASP A 70 -5.39 8.87 -13.61
C ASP A 70 -3.90 9.13 -13.38
N VAL A 71 -3.52 9.59 -12.18
CA VAL A 71 -2.16 10.09 -11.91
C VAL A 71 -1.30 9.10 -11.11
N HIS A 72 -1.90 8.07 -10.50
CA HIS A 72 -1.21 7.07 -9.67
C HIS A 72 -0.30 7.74 -8.60
N PRO A 73 -0.88 8.53 -7.67
CA PRO A 73 -0.14 9.37 -6.74
C PRO A 73 0.83 8.59 -5.85
N ARG A 74 1.94 9.22 -5.47
CA ARG A 74 2.94 8.64 -4.57
C ARG A 74 2.73 9.17 -3.16
N GLY A 75 1.71 8.65 -2.50
CA GLY A 75 1.34 9.02 -1.14
C GLY A 75 -0.16 8.91 -0.93
N LYS A 76 -0.64 9.39 0.20
CA LYS A 76 -2.07 9.49 0.50
C LYS A 76 -2.65 10.73 -0.17
N VAL A 77 -3.82 10.55 -0.79
CA VAL A 77 -4.71 11.65 -1.16
C VAL A 77 -5.69 11.83 -0.01
N VAL A 78 -5.77 13.04 0.54
CA VAL A 78 -6.56 13.36 1.73
C VAL A 78 -7.71 14.28 1.34
N LEU A 79 -8.88 14.07 1.94
CA LEU A 79 -9.99 15.02 1.90
C LEU A 79 -10.07 15.73 3.26
N GLU A 80 -10.13 17.06 3.22
CA GLU A 80 -10.29 17.92 4.39
C GLU A 80 -11.70 18.53 4.40
N ILE A 81 -12.29 18.62 5.59
CA ILE A 81 -13.66 19.11 5.83
C ILE A 81 -13.62 20.58 6.24
#